data_AF-A0AA96IN78-F1
#
_entry.id   AF-A0AA96IN78-F1
#
_cell.length_a   1.000
_cell.length_b   1.000
_cell.length_c   1.000
_cell.angle_alpha   90.00
_cell.angle_beta   90.00
_cell.angle_gamma   90.00
#
_symmetry.space_group_name_H-M   'P 1'
#
loop_
_entity.id
_entity.type
_entity.pdbx_description
1 polymer ?
#
loop_
_entity_poly.entity_id
_entity_poly.type
_entity_poly.pdbx_seq_one_letter_code
_entity_poly.pdbx_strand_id
1 'polypeptide(L)'
;MAASGLTFYTGDVSEWQNNLFAGSLKHEQLYRLVLDNDDEVIHEEMLLADTRARIRDVHPGLDGFLYVFTDEDNGGLYRIEPQNVSEVMTNVESGSHWAPSGARLH
;
A
#
# COMPACT_ATOMS: atom_id res chain seq x y z
N MET A 1 14.86 -24.19 1.53
CA MET A 1 13.97 -23.25 2.24
C MET A 1 14.50 -21.86 1.94
N ALA A 2 13.84 -21.10 1.06
CA ALA A 2 14.19 -19.70 0.86
C ALA A 2 13.19 -18.89 1.69
N ALA A 3 13.68 -18.21 2.73
CA ALA A 3 12.88 -17.21 3.42
C ALA A 3 12.73 -16.02 2.47
N SER A 4 11.50 -15.58 2.21
CA SER A 4 11.28 -14.26 1.65
C SER A 4 11.56 -13.21 2.72
N GLY A 5 12.09 -12.06 2.31
CA GLY A 5 12.36 -10.93 3.21
C GLY A 5 11.11 -10.44 3.94
N LEU A 6 11.28 -10.06 5.20
CA LEU A 6 10.27 -9.43 6.05
C LEU A 6 10.92 -8.26 6.77
N THR A 7 10.31 -7.08 6.71
CA THR A 7 10.88 -5.87 7.30
C THR A 7 9.81 -4.92 7.83
N PHE A 8 10.06 -4.34 8.99
CA PHE A 8 9.28 -3.20 9.48
C PHE A 8 9.67 -1.97 8.71
N TYR A 9 8.68 -1.14 8.37
CA TYR A 9 8.98 0.16 7.78
C TYR A 9 9.58 1.09 8.84
N THR A 10 10.74 1.67 8.53
CA THR A 10 11.50 2.54 9.42
C THR A 10 11.88 3.88 8.78
N GLY A 11 11.33 4.19 7.60
CA GLY A 11 11.55 5.46 6.92
C GLY A 11 10.55 6.54 7.34
N ASP A 12 10.53 7.65 6.59
CA ASP A 12 9.78 8.86 6.95
C ASP A 12 8.40 8.98 6.27
N VAL A 13 7.99 8.01 5.47
CA VAL A 13 6.64 7.98 4.86
C VAL A 13 5.61 7.73 5.97
N SER A 14 4.79 8.75 6.23
CA SER A 14 3.82 8.73 7.34
C SER A 14 2.75 7.64 7.20
N GLU A 15 2.26 7.37 6.00
CA GLU A 15 1.25 6.34 5.74
C GLU A 15 1.77 4.91 5.93
N TRP A 16 3.09 4.73 6.04
CA TRP A 16 3.72 3.42 6.23
C TRP A 16 4.24 3.19 7.64
N GLN A 17 4.08 4.17 8.55
CA GLN A 17 4.38 3.95 9.96
C GLN A 17 3.54 2.80 10.51
N ASN A 18 4.14 1.96 11.34
CA ASN A 18 3.52 0.73 11.89
C ASN A 18 3.15 -0.32 10.83
N ASN A 19 3.67 -0.23 9.60
CA ASN A 19 3.47 -1.26 8.61
C ASN A 19 4.65 -2.24 8.55
N LEU A 20 4.32 -3.51 8.35
CA LEU A 20 5.24 -4.60 8.07
C LEU A 20 5.14 -4.99 6.60
N PHE A 21 6.28 -5.17 5.93
CA PHE A 21 6.35 -5.59 4.55
C PHE A 21 6.94 -6.99 4.45
N ALA A 22 6.24 -7.88 3.76
CA ALA A 22 6.63 -9.28 3.62
C ALA A 22 6.60 -9.71 2.16
N GLY A 23 7.73 -10.17 1.63
CA GLY A 23 7.78 -10.85 0.35
C GLY A 23 7.14 -12.24 0.45
N SER A 24 6.64 -12.77 -0.66
CA SER A 24 6.22 -14.16 -0.77
C SER A 24 6.76 -14.80 -2.04
N LEU A 25 7.68 -15.76 -1.89
CA LEU A 25 8.17 -16.56 -3.02
C LEU A 25 7.10 -17.49 -3.59
N LYS A 26 6.15 -17.93 -2.76
CA LYS A 26 5.07 -18.86 -3.17
C LYS A 26 3.95 -18.14 -3.90
N HIS A 27 3.61 -16.93 -3.46
CA HIS A 27 2.53 -16.14 -4.03
C HIS A 27 3.00 -15.09 -5.03
N GLU A 28 4.32 -14.95 -5.23
CA GLU A 28 4.94 -14.01 -6.21
C GLU A 28 4.49 -12.56 -5.98
N GLN A 29 4.41 -12.17 -4.70
CA GLN A 29 3.74 -10.96 -4.25
C GLN A 29 4.50 -10.31 -3.09
N LEU A 30 4.27 -9.00 -2.91
CA LEU A 30 4.65 -8.26 -1.73
C LEU A 30 3.38 -7.95 -0.92
N TYR A 31 3.41 -8.19 0.38
CA TYR A 31 2.31 -7.85 1.28
C TYR A 31 2.68 -6.65 2.13
N ARG A 32 1.74 -5.73 2.29
CA ARG A 32 1.75 -4.66 3.29
C ARG A 32 0.76 -5.04 4.39
N LEU A 33 1.26 -5.24 5.59
CA LEU A 33 0.48 -5.52 6.78
C LEU A 33 0.47 -4.29 7.66
N VAL A 34 -0.70 -3.75 7.96
CA VAL A 34 -0.86 -2.62 8.88
C VAL A 34 -1.08 -3.19 10.27
N LEU A 35 -0.25 -2.75 11.21
CA LEU A 35 -0.33 -3.15 12.61
C LEU A 35 -1.02 -2.05 13.43
N ASP A 36 -1.75 -2.46 14.46
CA ASP A 36 -2.20 -1.53 15.49
C ASP A 36 -1.11 -1.28 16.56
N ASN A 37 -1.48 -0.66 17.68
CA ASN A 37 -0.55 -0.34 18.76
C ASN A 37 -0.14 -1.56 19.60
N ASP A 38 -0.85 -2.68 19.47
CA ASP A 38 -0.61 -3.93 20.17
C ASP A 38 0.07 -4.97 19.25
N ASP A 39 0.61 -4.51 18.11
CA ASP A 39 1.26 -5.29 17.05
C ASP A 39 0.32 -6.31 16.37
N GLU A 40 -1.00 -6.12 16.44
CA GLU A 40 -1.98 -6.98 15.74
C GLU A 40 -2.21 -6.50 14.31
N VAL A 41 -2.27 -7.46 13.36
CA VAL A 41 -2.56 -7.15 11.95
C VAL A 41 -4.03 -6.76 11.80
N ILE A 42 -4.27 -5.48 11.52
CA ILE A 42 -5.61 -4.93 11.31
C ILE A 42 -5.97 -4.75 9.84
N HIS A 43 -4.98 -4.76 8.94
CA HIS A 43 -5.19 -4.71 7.49
C HIS A 43 -4.08 -5.44 6.73
N GLU A 44 -4.45 -6.10 5.64
CA GLU A 44 -3.54 -6.74 4.70
C GLU A 44 -3.84 -6.20 3.30
N GLU A 45 -2.79 -5.75 2.62
CA GLU A 45 -2.85 -5.33 1.23
C GLU A 45 -1.81 -6.07 0.40
N MET A 46 -2.22 -6.53 -0.76
CA MET A 46 -1.37 -7.17 -1.74
C MET A 46 -0.85 -6.14 -2.74
N LEU A 47 0.46 -5.98 -2.78
CA LEU A 47 1.17 -5.11 -3.70
C LEU A 47 1.82 -5.93 -4.82
N LEU A 48 2.05 -5.29 -5.97
CA LEU A 48 2.73 -5.88 -7.13
C LEU A 48 2.06 -7.14 -7.69
N ALA A 49 0.75 -7.32 -7.47
CA ALA A 49 0.02 -8.50 -7.93
C ALA A 49 0.12 -8.73 -9.45
N ASP A 50 0.20 -7.64 -10.23
CA ASP A 50 0.25 -7.70 -11.69
C ASP A 50 1.65 -8.03 -12.24
N THR A 51 2.72 -7.87 -11.46
CA THR A 51 4.10 -8.08 -11.94
C THR A 51 4.53 -9.54 -11.92
N ARG A 52 3.80 -10.42 -11.19
CA ARG A 52 4.12 -11.85 -11.01
C ARG A 52 5.58 -12.11 -10.63
N ALA A 53 6.14 -11.20 -9.84
CA ALA A 53 7.56 -11.22 -9.54
C ALA A 53 7.83 -12.09 -8.30
N ARG A 54 8.76 -13.03 -8.39
CA ARG A 54 9.19 -13.84 -7.24
C ARG A 54 9.99 -12.98 -6.26
N ILE A 55 9.32 -12.41 -5.26
CA ILE A 55 9.96 -11.52 -4.28
C ILE A 55 10.87 -12.31 -3.33
N ARG A 56 12.18 -12.03 -3.42
CA ARG A 56 13.22 -12.65 -2.60
C ARG A 56 13.44 -11.89 -1.31
N ASP A 57 13.57 -10.57 -1.40
CA ASP A 57 13.96 -9.75 -0.27
C ASP A 57 13.37 -8.34 -0.38
N VAL A 58 13.19 -7.70 0.78
CA VAL A 58 12.65 -6.34 0.90
C VAL A 58 13.39 -5.56 1.99
N HIS A 59 13.87 -4.37 1.66
CA HIS A 59 14.65 -3.53 2.57
C HIS A 59 14.22 -2.06 2.51
N PRO A 60 14.22 -1.35 3.66
CA PRO A 60 14.13 0.10 3.66
C PRO A 60 15.42 0.71 3.09
N GLY A 61 15.26 1.67 2.19
CA GLY A 61 16.34 2.51 1.68
C GLY A 61 16.59 3.70 2.58
N LEU A 62 17.77 4.30 2.43
CA LEU A 62 18.15 5.52 3.15
C LEU A 62 17.35 6.76 2.71
N ASP A 63 16.65 6.68 1.59
CA ASP A 63 15.74 7.69 1.07
C ASP A 63 14.30 7.54 1.59
N GLY A 64 14.07 6.57 2.48
CA GLY A 64 12.76 6.30 3.07
C GLY A 64 11.83 5.46 2.20
N PHE A 65 12.26 4.95 1.04
CA PHE A 65 11.44 4.06 0.22
C PHE A 65 11.80 2.59 0.44
N LEU A 66 10.97 1.68 -0.06
CA LEU A 66 11.25 0.24 0.01
C LEU A 66 11.90 -0.24 -1.26
N TYR A 67 12.85 -1.15 -1.11
CA TYR A 67 13.58 -1.78 -2.19
C TYR A 67 13.32 -3.26 -2.21
N VAL A 68 12.93 -3.78 -3.36
CA VAL A 68 12.48 -5.15 -3.55
C VAL A 68 13.39 -5.86 -4.54
N PHE A 69 13.92 -7.03 -4.15
CA PHE A 69 14.75 -7.89 -4.99
C PHE A 69 13.94 -9.09 -5.47
N THR A 70 14.05 -9.42 -6.76
CA THR A 70 13.36 -10.58 -7.36
C THR A 70 14.31 -11.73 -7.68
N ASP A 71 13.84 -12.97 -7.57
CA ASP A 71 14.62 -14.21 -7.74
C ASP A 71 14.47 -14.84 -9.14
N GLU A 72 14.40 -14.03 -10.19
CA GLU A 72 14.25 -14.49 -11.58
C GLU A 72 15.62 -14.60 -12.28
N ASP A 73 15.69 -15.31 -13.41
CA ASP A 73 16.94 -15.45 -14.20
C ASP A 73 17.52 -14.08 -14.63
N ASN A 74 16.67 -13.07 -14.74
CA ASN A 74 17.04 -11.66 -14.90
C ASN A 74 16.46 -10.82 -13.74
N GLY A 75 16.72 -11.26 -12.51
CA GLY A 75 16.21 -10.62 -11.29
C GLY A 75 16.46 -9.11 -11.27
N GLY A 76 15.48 -8.38 -10.74
CA GLY A 76 15.46 -6.92 -10.72
C GLY A 76 15.51 -6.35 -9.31
N LEU A 77 15.93 -5.09 -9.23
CA LEU A 77 15.78 -4.24 -8.05
C LEU A 77 14.70 -3.19 -8.35
N TYR A 78 13.63 -3.21 -7.57
CA TYR A 78 12.51 -2.29 -7.71
C TYR A 78 12.45 -1.36 -6.50
N ARG A 79 12.20 -0.07 -6.74
CA ARG A 79 11.85 0.88 -5.68
C ARG A 79 10.34 0.99 -5.61
N ILE A 80 9.79 0.85 -4.41
CA ILE A 80 8.36 0.94 -4.11
C ILE A 80 8.12 2.24 -3.37
N GLU A 81 7.16 3.00 -3.89
CA GLU A 81 6.76 4.31 -3.37
C GLU A 81 5.27 4.27 -3.03
N PRO A 82 4.85 5.02 -2.00
CA PRO A 82 3.43 5.21 -1.71
C PRO A 82 2.73 5.83 -2.92
N GLN A 83 1.56 5.31 -3.27
CA GLN A 83 0.70 5.98 -4.23
C GLN A 83 0.10 7.20 -3.53
N ASN A 84 0.36 8.41 -4.02
CA ASN A 84 -0.30 9.61 -3.52
C ASN A 84 -1.82 9.49 -3.77
N VAL A 85 -2.59 9.05 -2.77
CA VAL A 85 -4.04 8.92 -2.86
C VAL A 85 -4.78 10.26 -2.75
N SER A 86 -4.07 11.40 -2.75
CA SER A 86 -4.66 12.74 -2.59
C SER A 86 -5.45 13.27 -3.79
N GLU A 87 -5.47 12.59 -4.94
CA GLU A 87 -6.09 13.12 -6.16
C GLU A 87 -7.49 12.58 -6.48
N VAL A 88 -8.01 11.59 -5.74
CA VAL A 88 -9.27 10.90 -6.10
C VAL A 88 -10.51 11.36 -5.29
N MET A 89 -10.36 12.32 -4.36
CA MET A 89 -11.50 12.79 -3.53
C MET A 89 -12.08 14.17 -3.88
N THR A 90 -11.63 14.85 -4.94
CA THR A 90 -12.09 16.24 -5.21
C THR A 90 -13.34 16.38 -6.08
N ASN A 91 -13.86 15.31 -6.72
CA ASN A 91 -15.01 15.47 -7.62
C ASN A 91 -16.21 14.60 -7.21
N VAL A 92 -17.00 15.05 -6.22
CA VAL A 92 -18.47 14.83 -6.20
C VAL A 92 -19.27 15.85 -5.35
N GLU A 93 -18.70 17.00 -4.96
CA GLU A 93 -19.51 18.12 -4.46
C GLU A 93 -19.94 19.06 -5.59
N SER A 94 -20.87 18.62 -6.44
CA SER A 94 -21.68 19.54 -7.24
C SER A 94 -23.04 18.93 -7.56
N GLY A 95 -23.99 19.14 -6.64
CA GLY A 95 -25.36 18.65 -6.79
C GLY A 95 -26.29 19.19 -5.72
N SER A 96 -26.27 20.51 -5.48
CA SER A 96 -27.29 21.19 -4.69
C SER A 96 -28.67 20.96 -5.33
N HIS A 97 -29.51 20.15 -4.70
CA HIS A 97 -30.96 20.16 -4.93
C HIS A 97 -31.70 20.06 -3.61
N TRP A 98 -31.68 21.16 -2.86
CA TRP A 98 -32.68 21.40 -1.81
C TRP A 98 -33.68 22.43 -2.37
N ALA A 99 -34.97 22.11 -2.32
CA ALA A 99 -36.06 23.06 -2.50
C ALA A 99 -37.14 22.72 -1.47
N PRO A 100 -37.58 23.65 -0.60
CA PRO A 100 -38.69 23.40 0.29
C PRO A 100 -39.99 23.70 -0.48
N SER A 101 -40.74 22.67 -0.87
CA SER A 101 -42.08 22.86 -1.45
C SER A 101 -43.11 23.10 -0.36
N GLY A 102 -43.15 24.34 0.14
CA GLY A 102 -44.20 24.87 1.01
C GLY A 102 -44.70 26.20 0.47
N ALA A 103 -45.56 26.17 -0.54
CA ALA A 103 -46.35 27.33 -0.95
C ALA A 103 -47.74 26.87 -1.37
N ARG A 104 -48.72 27.17 -0.50
CA ARG A 104 -50.16 27.00 -0.70
C ARG A 104 -50.71 28.37 -1.02
N LEU A 105 -51.34 28.59 -2.18
CA LEU A 105 -52.25 29.72 -2.41
C LEU A 105 -53.37 29.31 -3.39
N HIS A 106 -54.60 29.44 -2.87
CA HIS A 106 -55.92 29.67 -3.48
C HIS A 106 -56.33 28.98 -4.79
#